data_AF-A0A7Y2ZE00-F1
#
_entry.id   AF-A0A7Y2ZE00-F1
#
_cell.length_a   1.000
_cell.length_b   1.000
_cell.length_c   1.000
_cell.angle_alpha   90.00
_cell.angle_beta   90.00
_cell.angle_gamma   90.00
#
_symmetry.space_group_name_H-M   'P 1'
#
loop_
_entity.id
_entity.type
_entity.pdbx_description
1 polymer ?
#
loop_
_entity_poly.entity_id
_entity_poly.type
_entity_poly.pdbx_seq_one_letter_code
_entity_poly.pdbx_strand_id
1 'polypeptide(L)'
;MNDQRPVWARPEWFARELRSAMPDDWSLAVLDTPTEGTGDGTARAHPAVLESVRDARIYMGFGIAPEVLVEGPGIEWVHTGSAGIGSSLTPTLRARAPHFTNSAGIHAAPMAEAIIGMVLHFARGFDFAVRAQRRGVWDTAPFYAADTPVREVS
;
A
#
# COMPACT_ATOMS: atom_id res chain seq x y z
N MET A 1 10.00 -12.89 10.25
CA MET A 1 10.12 -13.06 8.79
C MET A 1 10.17 -11.65 8.25
N ASN A 2 11.33 -11.17 7.82
CA ASN A 2 11.49 -9.79 7.37
C ASN A 2 11.04 -9.70 5.92
N ASP A 3 9.92 -9.04 5.66
CA ASP A 3 9.39 -8.86 4.30
C ASP A 3 9.98 -7.58 3.71
N GLN A 4 10.93 -7.76 2.79
CA GLN A 4 11.63 -6.71 2.05
C GLN A 4 11.24 -6.72 0.56
N ARG A 5 10.13 -7.37 0.21
CA ARG A 5 9.66 -7.38 -1.17
C ARG A 5 9.26 -5.94 -1.56
N PRO A 6 9.56 -5.51 -2.79
CA PRO A 6 9.06 -4.22 -3.28
C PRO A 6 7.53 -4.29 -3.35
N VAL A 7 6.86 -3.71 -2.34
CA VAL A 7 5.39 -3.68 -2.26
C VAL A 7 4.81 -2.52 -3.06
N TRP A 8 5.65 -1.52 -3.36
CA TRP A 8 5.24 -0.31 -4.05
C TRP A 8 6.25 0.08 -5.13
N ALA A 9 5.75 0.36 -6.33
CA ALA A 9 6.51 0.94 -7.41
C ALA A 9 5.93 2.31 -7.73
N ARG A 10 6.79 3.32 -7.72
CA ARG A 10 6.41 4.71 -7.97
C ARG A 10 6.24 4.90 -9.48
N PRO A 11 5.13 5.47 -9.95
CA PRO A 11 5.01 5.79 -11.37
C PRO A 11 6.11 6.76 -11.82
N GLU A 12 6.60 6.62 -13.05
CA GLU A 12 7.67 7.47 -13.59
C GLU A 12 7.35 8.97 -13.55
N TRP A 13 6.06 9.30 -13.65
CA TRP A 13 5.58 10.69 -13.61
C TRP A 13 5.58 11.31 -12.21
N PHE A 14 5.61 10.50 -11.15
CA PHE A 14 5.37 10.94 -9.77
C PHE A 14 6.31 12.07 -9.32
N ALA A 15 7.62 11.87 -9.47
CA ALA A 15 8.61 12.86 -9.03
C ALA A 15 8.56 14.15 -9.87
N ARG A 16 8.20 14.04 -11.15
CA ARG A 16 8.07 15.19 -12.04
C ARG A 16 6.87 16.04 -11.66
N GLU A 17 5.71 15.42 -11.44
CA GLU A 17 4.50 16.14 -11.07
C GLU A 17 4.61 16.79 -9.69
N LEU A 18 5.19 16.09 -8.71
CA LEU A 18 5.44 16.69 -7.40
C LEU A 18 6.33 17.93 -7.49
N ARG A 19 7.45 17.86 -8.21
CA ARG A 19 8.33 19.03 -8.40
C ARG A 19 7.61 20.18 -9.11
N SER A 20 6.77 19.89 -10.09
CA SER A 20 6.01 20.92 -10.81
C SER A 20 4.94 21.59 -9.95
N ALA A 21 4.47 20.94 -8.89
CA ALA A 21 3.45 21.45 -7.98
C ALA A 21 4.04 22.11 -6.72
N MET A 22 5.35 21.90 -6.46
CA MET A 22 6.04 22.46 -5.31
C MET A 22 6.49 23.90 -5.56
N PRO A 23 6.58 24.75 -4.52
CA PRO A 23 7.21 26.05 -4.62
C PRO A 23 8.68 25.96 -5.02
N ASP A 24 9.22 27.00 -5.67
CA ASP A 24 10.59 27.03 -6.19
C ASP A 24 11.67 26.93 -5.10
N ASP A 25 11.34 27.32 -3.86
CA ASP A 25 12.24 27.23 -2.70
C ASP A 25 12.24 25.85 -2.02
N TRP A 26 11.50 24.88 -2.55
CA TRP A 26 11.42 23.52 -2.01
C TRP A 26 12.26 22.54 -2.84
N SER A 27 12.92 21.61 -2.17
CA SER A 27 13.59 20.48 -2.78
C SER A 27 12.81 19.19 -2.56
N LEU A 28 12.90 18.25 -3.50
CA LEU A 28 12.29 16.93 -3.40
C LEU A 28 13.38 15.86 -3.41
N ALA A 29 13.56 15.20 -2.25
CA ALA A 29 14.33 13.97 -2.11
C ALA A 29 13.41 12.75 -2.29
N VAL A 30 13.87 11.80 -3.08
CA VAL A 30 13.15 10.57 -3.38
C VAL A 30 14.11 9.41 -3.18
N LEU A 31 13.76 8.50 -2.27
CA LEU A 31 14.63 7.42 -1.84
C LEU A 31 13.98 6.07 -2.12
N ASP A 32 14.66 5.23 -2.89
CA ASP A 32 14.27 3.84 -3.11
C ASP A 32 15.10 2.97 -2.16
N THR A 33 14.68 2.91 -0.89
CA THR A 33 15.36 2.15 0.16
C THR A 33 14.54 0.93 0.58
N PRO A 34 15.19 -0.22 0.87
CA PRO A 34 14.51 -1.35 1.49
C PRO A 34 13.79 -0.92 2.77
N THR A 35 12.57 -1.39 2.94
CA THR A 35 11.72 -1.07 4.10
C THR A 35 11.11 -2.35 4.62
N GLU A 36 11.08 -2.51 5.95
CA GLU A 36 10.41 -3.65 6.58
C GLU A 36 8.89 -3.48 6.49
N GLY A 37 8.25 -4.33 5.70
CA GLY A 37 6.81 -4.30 5.44
C GLY A 37 5.94 -4.87 6.56
N THR A 38 6.55 -5.40 7.63
CA THR A 38 5.80 -5.98 8.76
C THR A 38 5.10 -4.88 9.58
N GLY A 39 3.78 -5.04 9.79
CA GLY A 39 2.98 -4.09 10.57
C GLY A 39 2.75 -2.77 9.82
N ASP A 40 2.83 -1.65 10.53
CA ASP A 40 2.71 -0.28 10.01
C ASP A 40 4.07 0.44 9.85
N GLY A 41 5.16 -0.33 9.66
CA GLY A 41 6.41 0.19 9.09
C GLY A 41 7.33 0.98 10.04
N THR A 42 7.27 0.74 11.35
CA THR A 42 8.05 1.53 12.34
C THR A 42 9.31 0.83 12.85
N ALA A 43 9.64 -0.36 12.33
CA ALA A 43 10.71 -1.18 12.88
C ALA A 43 12.07 -0.46 12.93
N ARG A 44 12.54 0.09 11.79
CA ARG A 44 13.69 0.99 11.65
C ARG A 44 13.63 1.74 10.32
N ALA A 45 14.07 2.99 10.31
CA ALA A 45 14.30 3.77 9.10
C ALA A 45 15.68 3.46 8.51
N HIS A 46 15.77 3.54 7.19
CA HIS A 46 17.05 3.37 6.50
C HIS A 46 17.98 4.57 6.77
N PRO A 47 19.31 4.41 6.92
CA PRO A 47 20.22 5.53 7.20
C PRO A 47 20.12 6.69 6.19
N ALA A 48 19.94 6.39 4.90
CA ALA A 48 19.74 7.42 3.88
C ALA A 48 18.46 8.26 4.09
N VAL A 49 17.41 7.65 4.66
CA VAL A 49 16.20 8.37 5.07
C VAL A 49 16.54 9.31 6.21
N LEU A 50 17.23 8.83 7.25
CA LEU A 50 17.63 9.63 8.40
C LEU A 50 18.51 10.83 8.02
N GLU A 51 19.41 10.67 7.06
CA GLU A 51 20.21 11.76 6.52
C GLU A 51 19.35 12.79 5.79
N SER A 52 18.42 12.34 4.94
CA SER A 52 17.58 13.21 4.11
C SER A 52 16.47 13.93 4.88
N VAL A 53 16.13 13.48 6.10
CA VAL A 53 15.08 14.14 6.90
C VAL A 53 15.59 15.28 7.77
N ARG A 54 16.92 15.47 7.87
CA ARG A 54 17.54 16.51 8.72
C ARG A 54 17.10 17.92 8.38
N ASP A 55 16.87 18.19 7.11
CA ASP A 55 16.40 19.46 6.56
C ASP A 55 14.97 19.37 6.00
N ALA A 56 14.28 18.25 6.21
CA ALA A 56 12.93 18.03 5.70
C ALA A 56 11.86 18.69 6.60
N ARG A 57 10.86 19.29 5.95
CA ARG A 57 9.62 19.76 6.60
C ARG A 57 8.48 18.75 6.48
N ILE A 58 8.52 17.91 5.45
CA ILE A 58 7.52 16.88 5.17
C ILE A 58 8.22 15.54 4.97
N TYR A 59 7.71 14.50 5.62
CA TYR A 59 8.15 13.12 5.41
C TYR A 59 6.99 12.23 5.00
N MET A 60 7.18 11.45 3.93
CA MET A 60 6.24 10.43 3.47
C MET A 60 6.98 9.10 3.34
N GLY A 61 6.50 8.07 4.02
CA GLY A 61 7.08 6.73 4.01
C GLY A 61 6.07 5.65 4.36
N PHE A 62 6.47 4.38 4.33
CA PHE A 62 5.56 3.27 4.70
C PHE A 62 5.11 3.32 6.16
N GLY A 63 5.98 3.79 7.06
CA GLY A 63 5.69 3.98 8.48
C GLY A 63 6.49 5.13 9.08
N ILE A 64 6.13 5.55 10.29
CA ILE A 64 6.79 6.67 10.98
C ILE A 64 7.61 6.14 12.16
N ALA A 65 8.85 5.74 11.90
CA ALA A 65 9.78 5.36 12.95
C ALA A 65 10.16 6.60 13.81
N PRO A 66 10.33 6.47 15.14
CA PRO A 66 10.59 7.61 16.02
C PRO A 66 11.88 8.36 15.67
N GLU A 67 12.90 7.65 15.20
CA GLU A 67 14.18 8.18 14.71
C GLU A 67 14.04 9.18 13.55
N VAL A 68 13.00 9.05 12.71
CA VAL A 68 12.72 10.04 11.66
C VAL A 68 12.42 11.42 12.26
N LEU A 69 11.67 11.47 13.36
CA LEU A 69 11.33 12.73 14.04
C LEU A 69 12.48 13.24 14.93
N VAL A 70 13.37 12.36 15.37
CA VAL A 70 14.56 12.73 16.13
C VAL A 70 15.60 13.37 15.20
N GLU A 71 15.88 12.75 14.06
CA GLU A 71 16.85 13.26 13.08
C GLU A 71 16.28 14.41 12.25
N GLY A 72 14.96 14.50 12.08
CA GLY A 72 14.25 15.57 11.39
C GLY A 72 13.53 16.54 12.33
N PRO A 73 14.23 17.40 13.08
CA PRO A 73 13.62 18.35 14.01
C PRO A 73 12.80 19.45 13.32
N GLY A 74 12.93 19.61 12.00
CA GLY A 74 12.16 20.54 11.17
C GLY A 74 10.84 19.96 10.63
N ILE A 75 10.54 18.67 10.86
CA ILE A 75 9.34 18.04 10.31
C ILE A 75 8.08 18.60 10.96
N GLU A 76 7.19 19.12 10.12
CA GLU A 76 5.88 19.68 10.46
C GLU A 76 4.73 18.75 10.03
N TRP A 77 4.96 17.89 9.02
CA TRP A 77 3.97 16.94 8.50
C TRP A 77 4.60 15.58 8.20
N VAL A 78 3.95 14.52 8.67
CA VAL A 78 4.24 13.14 8.29
C VAL A 78 3.03 12.46 7.65
N HIS A 79 3.30 11.65 6.62
CA HIS A 79 2.33 10.76 6.01
C HIS A 79 2.83 9.32 6.03
N THR A 80 2.01 8.41 6.55
CA THR A 80 2.26 6.96 6.49
C THR A 80 1.47 6.32 5.35
N GLY A 81 2.15 5.48 4.57
CA GLY A 81 1.55 4.61 3.56
C GLY A 81 0.68 3.49 4.15
N SER A 82 0.73 3.28 5.47
CA SER A 82 -0.15 2.33 6.16
C SER A 82 -1.54 2.93 6.45
N ALA A 83 -2.56 2.08 6.51
CA ALA A 83 -3.88 2.45 7.05
C ALA A 83 -3.88 2.46 8.58
N GLY A 84 -3.21 1.48 9.20
CA GLY A 84 -3.05 1.39 10.66
C GLY A 84 -1.88 2.23 11.15
N ILE A 85 -2.01 2.86 12.32
CA ILE A 85 -1.02 3.81 12.84
C ILE A 85 -0.50 3.42 14.24
N GLY A 86 -0.87 2.22 14.71
CA GLY A 86 -0.74 1.83 16.11
C GLY A 86 0.68 1.97 16.65
N SER A 87 1.69 1.47 15.91
CA SER A 87 3.07 1.57 16.35
C SER A 87 3.71 2.92 16.00
N SER A 88 3.15 3.65 15.02
CA SER A 88 3.58 5.01 14.68
C SER A 88 3.29 6.03 15.79
N LEU A 89 2.31 5.77 16.68
CA LEU A 89 1.92 6.63 17.81
C LEU A 89 2.90 6.60 19.00
N THR A 90 4.19 6.73 18.70
CA THR A 90 5.30 6.75 19.67
C THR A 90 5.22 7.96 20.63
N PRO A 91 5.86 7.90 21.81
CA PRO A 91 5.98 9.06 22.68
C PRO A 91 6.58 10.29 21.98
N THR A 92 7.57 10.08 21.11
CA THR A 92 8.19 11.15 20.29
C THR A 92 7.17 11.82 19.38
N LEU A 93 6.38 11.04 18.64
CA LEU A 93 5.34 11.59 17.76
C LEU A 93 4.29 12.37 18.57
N ARG A 94 3.86 11.83 19.72
CA ARG A 94 2.86 12.47 20.58
C ARG A 94 3.37 13.79 21.18
N ALA A 95 4.64 13.85 21.57
CA ALA A 95 5.25 15.05 22.12
C ALA A 95 5.48 16.12 21.04
N ARG A 96 5.93 15.72 19.85
CA ARG A 96 6.16 16.63 18.71
C ARG A 96 4.89 17.11 18.03
N ALA A 97 3.86 16.25 18.01
CA ALA A 97 2.54 16.49 17.41
C ALA A 97 2.57 17.15 16.02
N PRO A 98 3.34 16.64 15.04
CA PRO A 98 3.26 17.13 13.66
C PRO A 98 1.87 16.83 13.09
N HIS A 99 1.51 17.49 12.00
CA HIS A 99 0.39 17.03 11.19
C HIS A 99 0.62 15.56 10.82
N PHE A 100 -0.33 14.70 11.13
CA PHE A 100 -0.21 13.27 10.90
C PHE A 100 -1.35 12.80 10.01
N THR A 101 -0.98 12.20 8.88
CA THR A 101 -1.93 11.63 7.90
C THR A 101 -1.56 10.21 7.57
N ASN A 102 -2.53 9.42 7.11
CA ASN A 102 -2.33 8.02 6.75
C ASN A 102 -3.05 7.68 5.45
N SER A 103 -2.84 6.46 4.96
CA SER A 103 -3.45 5.95 3.73
C SER A 103 -4.72 5.13 3.98
N ALA A 104 -5.48 5.43 5.04
CA ALA A 104 -6.73 4.73 5.29
C ALA A 104 -7.75 4.97 4.16
N GLY A 105 -8.49 3.92 3.78
CA GLY A 105 -9.55 4.00 2.76
C GLY A 105 -9.11 3.74 1.31
N ILE A 106 -7.81 3.86 0.98
CA ILE A 106 -7.35 3.68 -0.41
C ILE A 106 -7.54 2.25 -0.93
N HIS A 107 -7.55 1.25 -0.04
CA HIS A 107 -7.68 -0.17 -0.39
C HIS A 107 -9.14 -0.66 -0.43
N ALA A 108 -10.10 0.12 0.05
CA ALA A 108 -11.48 -0.35 0.20
C ALA A 108 -12.12 -0.71 -1.15
N ALA A 109 -12.05 0.19 -2.14
CA ALA A 109 -12.63 -0.06 -3.46
C ALA A 109 -11.90 -1.20 -4.21
N PRO A 110 -10.56 -1.23 -4.32
CA PRO A 110 -9.86 -2.36 -4.94
C PRO A 110 -10.16 -3.72 -4.28
N MET A 111 -10.29 -3.76 -2.95
CA MET A 111 -10.69 -4.97 -2.25
C MET A 111 -12.12 -5.38 -2.58
N ALA A 112 -13.07 -4.44 -2.61
CA ALA A 112 -14.45 -4.72 -2.99
C ALA A 112 -14.53 -5.26 -4.44
N GLU A 113 -13.79 -4.66 -5.37
CA GLU A 113 -13.68 -5.14 -6.76
C GLU A 113 -13.14 -6.57 -6.82
N ALA A 114 -12.07 -6.87 -6.09
CA ALA A 114 -11.50 -8.21 -6.02
C ALA A 114 -12.50 -9.23 -5.45
N ILE A 115 -13.23 -8.87 -4.39
CA ILE A 115 -14.26 -9.72 -3.79
C ILE A 115 -15.38 -10.01 -4.79
N ILE A 116 -15.91 -8.97 -5.45
CA ILE A 116 -16.97 -9.14 -6.46
C ILE A 116 -16.46 -10.02 -7.61
N GLY A 117 -15.23 -9.79 -8.09
CA GLY A 117 -14.61 -10.60 -9.13
C GLY A 117 -14.49 -12.08 -8.73
N MET A 118 -14.08 -12.37 -7.50
CA MET A 118 -14.00 -13.74 -6.99
C MET A 118 -15.38 -14.39 -6.84
N VAL A 119 -16.36 -13.66 -6.30
CA VAL A 119 -17.74 -14.14 -6.18
C VAL A 119 -18.28 -14.53 -7.57
N LEU A 120 -18.11 -13.66 -8.58
CA LEU A 120 -18.54 -13.96 -9.94
C LEU A 120 -17.77 -15.14 -10.54
N HIS A 121 -16.44 -15.23 -10.31
CA HIS A 121 -15.61 -16.31 -10.81
C HIS A 121 -16.11 -17.69 -10.36
N PHE A 122 -16.43 -17.83 -9.08
CA PHE A 122 -16.92 -19.10 -8.52
C PHE A 122 -18.42 -19.31 -8.74
N ALA A 123 -19.25 -18.28 -8.55
CA ALA A 123 -20.71 -18.41 -8.68
C ALA A 123 -21.19 -18.61 -10.13
N ARG A 124 -20.38 -18.24 -11.13
CA ARG A 124 -20.68 -18.47 -12.55
C ARG A 124 -19.88 -19.61 -13.16
N GLY A 125 -19.07 -20.31 -12.37
CA GLY A 125 -18.30 -21.47 -12.83
C GLY A 125 -17.18 -21.12 -13.81
N PHE A 126 -16.65 -19.88 -13.76
CA PHE A 126 -15.51 -19.50 -14.60
C PHE A 126 -14.26 -20.30 -14.25
N ASP A 127 -14.15 -20.79 -13.02
CA ASP A 127 -13.08 -21.69 -12.61
C ASP A 127 -13.13 -23.02 -13.39
N PHE A 128 -14.32 -23.58 -13.67
CA PHE A 128 -14.49 -24.74 -14.55
C PHE A 128 -14.12 -24.40 -15.99
N ALA A 129 -14.64 -23.29 -16.51
CA ALA A 129 -14.41 -22.86 -17.88
C ALA A 129 -12.92 -22.64 -18.18
N VAL A 130 -12.19 -21.96 -17.29
CA VAL A 130 -10.75 -21.74 -17.44
C VAL A 130 -9.96 -23.05 -17.42
N ARG A 131 -10.36 -24.03 -16.58
CA ARG A 131 -9.73 -25.36 -16.56
C ARG A 131 -9.98 -26.15 -17.84
N ALA A 132 -11.20 -26.10 -18.38
CA ALA A 132 -11.55 -26.75 -19.64
C ALA A 132 -10.83 -26.09 -20.85
N GLN A 133 -10.80 -24.76 -20.88
CA GLN A 133 -10.11 -23.97 -21.90
C GLN A 133 -8.61 -24.32 -21.96
N ARG A 134 -7.93 -24.42 -20.81
CA ARG A 134 -6.50 -24.82 -20.76
C ARG A 134 -6.22 -26.20 -21.34
N ARG A 135 -7.21 -27.10 -21.34
CA ARG A 135 -7.13 -28.43 -21.94
C ARG A 135 -7.60 -28.46 -23.39
N GLY A 136 -8.13 -27.37 -23.93
CA GLY A 136 -8.70 -27.31 -25.28
C GLY A 136 -9.98 -28.13 -25.43
N VAL A 137 -10.75 -28.33 -24.35
CA VAL A 137 -11.96 -29.16 -24.37
C VAL A 137 -13.20 -28.32 -24.11
N TRP A 138 -14.30 -28.68 -24.78
CA TRP A 138 -15.63 -28.17 -24.51
C TRP A 138 -16.36 -29.15 -23.59
N ASP A 139 -16.40 -28.85 -22.29
CA ASP A 139 -17.00 -29.71 -21.27
C ASP A 139 -18.06 -28.94 -20.48
N THR A 140 -19.32 -29.29 -20.69
CA THR A 140 -20.47 -28.65 -20.05
C THR A 140 -20.95 -29.40 -18.81
N ALA A 141 -20.45 -30.61 -18.54
CA ALA A 141 -20.96 -31.46 -17.46
C ALA A 141 -20.88 -30.79 -16.07
N PRO A 142 -19.80 -30.06 -15.69
CA PRO A 142 -19.73 -29.39 -14.39
C PRO A 142 -20.81 -28.33 -14.15
N PHE A 143 -21.38 -27.75 -15.21
CA PHE A 143 -22.42 -26.71 -15.11
C PHE A 143 -23.81 -27.28 -14.84
N TYR A 144 -24.01 -28.59 -15.05
CA TYR A 144 -25.29 -29.26 -14.87
C TYR A 144 -25.34 -30.19 -13.65
N ALA A 145 -24.27 -30.26 -12.85
CA ALA A 145 -24.25 -31.05 -11.63
C ALA A 145 -25.30 -30.55 -10.62
N ALA A 146 -25.97 -31.47 -9.92
CA ALA A 146 -27.08 -31.14 -9.01
C ALA A 146 -26.67 -30.21 -7.84
N ASP A 147 -25.40 -30.20 -7.49
CA ASP A 147 -24.77 -29.37 -6.46
C ASP A 147 -23.99 -28.19 -7.05
N THR A 148 -24.21 -27.85 -8.33
CA THR A 148 -23.48 -26.76 -8.98
C THR A 148 -23.70 -25.44 -8.23
N PRO A 149 -22.62 -24.67 -7.97
CA PRO A 149 -22.75 -23.34 -7.39
C PRO A 149 -23.41 -22.35 -8.38
N VAL A 150 -23.50 -22.73 -9.66
CA VAL A 150 -24.09 -21.91 -10.73
C VAL A 150 -25.60 -22.11 -10.74
N ARG A 151 -26.32 -21.23 -10.04
CA ARG A 151 -27.79 -21.21 -10.09
C ARG A 151 -28.28 -20.13 -11.05
N GLU A 152 -29.35 -20.43 -11.77
CA GLU A 152 -30.13 -19.38 -12.44
C GLU A 152 -30.78 -18.52 -11.35
N VAL A 153 -30.59 -17.20 -11.46
CA VAL A 153 -31.28 -16.26 -10.59
C VAL A 153 -32.67 -16.08 -11.20
N SER A 154 -33.69 -16.57 -10.49
CA SER A 154 -35.10 -16.37 -10.84
C SER A 154 -35.66 -15.13 -10.16
#